data_AF-A0A329B7I1-F1
#
_entry.id   AF-A0A329B7I1-F1
#
_cell.length_a   1.000
_cell.length_b   1.000
_cell.length_c   1.000
_cell.angle_alpha   90.00
_cell.angle_beta   90.00
_cell.angle_gamma   90.00
#
_symmetry.space_group_name_H-M   'P 1'
#
loop_
_entity.id
_entity.type
_entity.pdbx_description
1 polymer ?
#
loop_
_entity_poly.entity_id
_entity_poly.type
_entity_poly.pdbx_seq_one_letter_code
_entity_poly.pdbx_strand_id
1 'polypeptide(L)'
;MPLIRLVLCSLGIALLAACATPAGNGNDVNISQTSRGVEIRSSDSILFEPGKFEIKPGGAVFLDKVANLLNTRTRNNVIIEGHTDNTGSRQLNQDLSDVRALSVMKGLVDRGVAKNRIKAVGYGMSRPIADNGSAEGRRLNRRTDIIIVGEKQENMGKDPLGDLVKSVVDFSKRIFN
;
A
#
# COMPACT_ATOMS: atom_id res chain seq x y z
N MET A 1 55.27 -35.52 -23.11
CA MET A 1 54.71 -35.33 -21.76
C MET A 1 55.02 -33.89 -21.36
N PRO A 2 54.03 -32.98 -21.45
CA PRO A 2 53.35 -32.45 -20.25
C PRO A 2 51.81 -32.37 -20.45
N LEU A 3 51.02 -33.02 -19.60
CA LEU A 3 50.36 -32.47 -18.40
C LEU A 3 49.27 -31.43 -18.71
N ILE A 4 48.07 -31.97 -18.93
CA ILE A 4 46.75 -31.32 -18.97
C ILE A 4 46.45 -30.76 -17.57
N ARG A 5 46.24 -29.44 -17.46
CA ARG A 5 45.66 -28.82 -16.26
C ARG A 5 44.14 -28.91 -16.33
N LEU A 6 43.57 -29.86 -15.58
CA LEU A 6 42.15 -29.93 -15.29
C LEU A 6 41.87 -29.06 -14.05
N VAL A 7 41.28 -27.88 -14.25
CA VAL A 7 40.70 -27.09 -13.15
C VAL A 7 39.22 -27.37 -13.13
N LEU A 8 38.78 -28.13 -12.13
CA LEU A 8 37.37 -28.44 -11.88
C LEU A 8 37.05 -28.07 -10.43
N CYS A 9 35.83 -27.55 -10.26
CA CYS A 9 35.14 -27.32 -9.00
C CYS A 9 35.36 -25.95 -8.32
N SER A 10 34.58 -24.96 -8.75
CA SER A 10 34.11 -23.88 -7.86
C SER A 10 32.71 -23.43 -8.29
N LEU A 11 31.69 -24.13 -7.81
CA LEU A 11 30.31 -23.65 -7.82
C LEU A 11 29.77 -23.73 -6.39
N GLY A 12 30.35 -22.88 -5.55
CA GLY A 12 29.88 -22.64 -4.20
C GLY A 12 28.74 -21.61 -4.24
N ILE A 13 27.53 -22.11 -4.04
CA ILE A 13 26.38 -21.44 -3.41
C ILE A 13 26.01 -20.08 -4.02
N ALA A 14 25.13 -20.12 -5.02
CA ALA A 14 24.25 -19.00 -5.30
C ALA A 14 23.35 -18.79 -4.07
N LEU A 15 23.70 -17.81 -3.24
CA LEU A 15 22.79 -17.27 -2.24
C LEU A 15 21.65 -16.61 -3.03
N LEU A 16 20.58 -17.37 -3.28
CA LEU A 16 19.30 -16.83 -3.68
C LEU A 16 18.88 -15.86 -2.57
N ALA A 17 19.18 -14.58 -2.75
CA ALA A 17 18.44 -13.52 -2.11
C ALA A 17 17.00 -13.72 -2.56
N ALA A 18 16.23 -14.43 -1.74
CA ALA A 18 14.78 -14.44 -1.79
C ALA A 18 14.35 -13.00 -1.52
N CYS A 19 14.29 -12.20 -2.59
CA CYS A 19 13.52 -10.99 -2.61
C CYS A 19 12.09 -11.45 -2.37
N ALA A 20 11.66 -11.41 -1.11
CA ALA A 20 10.31 -11.76 -0.72
C ALA A 20 9.37 -10.85 -1.54
N THR A 21 8.75 -11.44 -2.55
CA THR A 21 7.65 -10.84 -3.28
C THR A 21 6.54 -10.58 -2.25
N PRO A 22 6.05 -9.34 -2.11
CA PRO A 22 4.80 -9.15 -1.40
C PRO A 22 3.71 -9.72 -2.30
N ALA A 23 3.37 -11.00 -2.07
CA ALA A 23 2.17 -11.63 -2.60
C ALA A 23 0.97 -10.84 -2.08
N GLY A 24 0.37 -10.06 -2.95
CA GLY A 24 -0.83 -9.33 -2.62
C GLY A 24 -2.02 -10.29 -2.59
N ASN A 25 -2.37 -10.79 -1.41
CA ASN A 25 -3.56 -11.61 -1.22
C ASN A 25 -4.78 -10.69 -1.11
N GLY A 26 -5.97 -11.16 -1.51
CA GLY A 26 -7.23 -10.40 -1.58
C GLY A 26 -7.76 -9.71 -0.31
N ASN A 27 -6.94 -9.59 0.74
CA ASN A 27 -7.16 -8.86 1.99
C ASN A 27 -6.45 -7.50 2.03
N ASP A 28 -5.79 -7.08 0.94
CA ASP A 28 -4.92 -5.89 0.95
C ASP A 28 -5.65 -4.56 0.77
N VAL A 29 -6.95 -4.58 0.49
CA VAL A 29 -7.83 -3.40 0.54
C VAL A 29 -9.07 -3.75 1.34
N ASN A 30 -9.38 -2.95 2.36
CA ASN A 30 -10.58 -3.10 3.18
C ASN A 30 -11.35 -1.79 3.23
N ILE A 31 -12.68 -1.87 3.17
CA ILE A 31 -13.56 -0.71 3.29
C ILE A 31 -14.45 -0.93 4.51
N SER A 32 -14.46 0.03 5.43
CA SER A 32 -15.25 -0.06 6.66
C SER A 32 -15.92 1.27 7.02
N GLN A 33 -17.08 1.18 7.65
CA GLN A 33 -17.70 2.33 8.31
C GLN A 33 -17.02 2.56 9.66
N THR A 34 -16.58 3.79 9.90
CA THR A 34 -16.02 4.25 11.18
C THR A 34 -16.84 5.44 11.73
N SER A 35 -16.56 5.85 12.96
CA SER A 35 -17.13 7.08 13.54
C SER A 35 -16.68 8.36 12.83
N ARG A 36 -15.55 8.31 12.10
CA ARG A 36 -15.01 9.44 11.32
C ARG A 36 -15.63 9.52 9.92
N GLY A 37 -16.28 8.46 9.46
CA GLY A 37 -16.82 8.30 8.10
C GLY A 37 -16.41 6.97 7.48
N VAL A 38 -16.36 6.91 6.15
CA VAL A 38 -15.93 5.70 5.43
C VAL A 38 -14.41 5.66 5.36
N GLU A 39 -13.81 4.55 5.77
CA GLU A 39 -12.37 4.32 5.69
C GLU A 39 -12.06 3.26 4.63
N ILE A 40 -11.20 3.61 3.67
CA ILE A 40 -10.60 2.71 2.69
C ILE A 40 -9.16 2.47 3.14
N ARG A 41 -8.91 1.31 3.74
CA ARG A 41 -7.59 0.87 4.16
C ARG A 41 -6.92 0.09 3.05
N SER A 42 -5.66 0.40 2.78
CA SER A 42 -4.84 -0.33 1.80
C SER A 42 -3.50 -0.72 2.39
N SER A 43 -3.01 -1.92 2.07
CA SER A 43 -1.64 -2.31 2.35
C SER A 43 -0.67 -1.44 1.56
N ASP A 44 0.39 -0.97 2.19
CA ASP A 44 1.44 -0.20 1.51
C ASP A 44 2.09 -1.00 0.37
N SER A 45 2.04 -2.32 0.41
CA SER A 45 2.54 -3.20 -0.66
C SER A 45 1.76 -3.06 -1.97
N ILE A 46 0.56 -2.50 -1.98
CA ILE A 46 -0.16 -2.15 -3.23
C ILE A 46 0.40 -0.86 -3.82
N LEU A 47 0.69 0.12 -2.96
CA LEU A 47 1.03 1.49 -3.37
C LEU A 47 2.51 1.65 -3.69
N PHE A 48 3.38 0.98 -2.93
CA PHE A 48 4.81 1.25 -2.91
C PHE A 48 5.64 -0.03 -2.94
N GLU A 49 6.90 0.12 -3.34
CA GLU A 49 7.95 -0.87 -3.06
C GLU A 49 8.52 -0.66 -1.64
N PRO A 50 9.15 -1.68 -1.04
CA PRO A 50 9.77 -1.55 0.29
C PRO A 50 10.73 -0.35 0.37
N GLY A 51 10.56 0.48 1.41
CA GLY A 51 11.38 1.68 1.62
C GLY A 51 11.16 2.83 0.62
N LYS A 52 10.29 2.66 -0.38
CA LYS A 52 9.99 3.68 -1.40
C LYS A 52 8.71 4.44 -1.10
N PHE A 53 8.54 5.57 -1.76
CA PHE A 53 7.34 6.42 -1.68
C PHE A 53 6.78 6.79 -3.06
N GLU A 54 7.41 6.34 -4.14
CA GLU A 54 6.90 6.46 -5.50
C GLU A 54 5.78 5.46 -5.72
N ILE A 55 4.65 5.95 -6.22
CA ILE A 55 3.49 5.12 -6.54
C ILE A 55 3.85 4.16 -7.68
N LYS A 56 3.74 2.86 -7.42
CA LYS A 56 3.97 1.83 -8.44
C LYS A 56 2.76 1.65 -9.36
N PRO A 57 2.90 0.94 -10.50
CA PRO A 57 1.78 0.76 -11.44
C PRO A 57 0.51 0.18 -10.82
N GLY A 58 0.62 -0.82 -9.93
CA GLY A 58 -0.54 -1.36 -9.20
C GLY A 58 -1.21 -0.33 -8.29
N GLY A 59 -0.42 0.53 -7.65
CA GLY A 59 -0.89 1.66 -6.86
C GLY A 59 -1.60 2.71 -7.71
N ALA A 60 -1.12 2.98 -8.92
CA ALA A 60 -1.78 3.90 -9.85
C ALA A 60 -3.20 3.45 -10.21
N VAL A 61 -3.40 2.14 -10.46
CA VAL A 61 -4.73 1.55 -10.70
C VAL A 61 -5.64 1.68 -9.47
N PHE A 62 -5.11 1.46 -8.26
CA PHE A 62 -5.85 1.71 -7.02
C PHE A 62 -6.28 3.19 -6.92
N LEU A 63 -5.37 4.12 -7.17
CA LEU A 63 -5.66 5.55 -7.11
C LEU A 63 -6.66 6.01 -8.18
N ASP A 64 -6.65 5.42 -9.38
CA ASP A 64 -7.64 5.71 -10.43
C ASP A 64 -9.07 5.43 -9.91
N LYS A 65 -9.25 4.27 -9.27
CA LYS A 65 -10.55 3.87 -8.74
C LYS A 65 -10.98 4.70 -7.53
N VAL A 66 -10.06 4.97 -6.61
CA VAL A 66 -10.32 5.84 -5.45
C VAL A 66 -10.68 7.24 -5.93
N ALA A 67 -9.93 7.82 -6.88
CA ALA A 67 -10.24 9.13 -7.43
C ALA A 67 -11.61 9.17 -8.12
N ASN A 68 -11.95 8.15 -8.91
CA ASN A 68 -13.26 8.05 -9.54
C ASN A 68 -14.38 8.02 -8.48
N LEU A 69 -14.22 7.23 -7.42
CA LEU A 69 -15.16 7.18 -6.30
C LEU A 69 -15.29 8.55 -5.61
N LEU A 70 -14.17 9.20 -5.30
CA LEU A 70 -14.14 10.50 -4.62
C LEU A 70 -14.70 11.65 -5.47
N ASN A 71 -14.71 11.51 -6.81
CA ASN A 71 -15.24 12.52 -7.71
C ASN A 71 -16.71 12.29 -8.06
N THR A 72 -17.16 11.03 -8.08
CA THR A 72 -18.52 10.68 -8.51
C THR A 72 -19.51 10.48 -7.36
N ARG A 73 -19.05 10.06 -6.17
CA ARG A 73 -19.94 9.64 -5.08
C ARG A 73 -20.00 10.60 -3.90
N THR A 74 -19.01 11.46 -3.72
CA THR A 74 -18.94 12.32 -2.54
C THR A 74 -18.24 13.64 -2.83
N ARG A 75 -18.61 14.69 -2.08
CA ARG A 75 -17.87 15.96 -2.05
C ARG A 75 -17.16 16.20 -0.72
N ASN A 76 -17.20 15.23 0.18
CA ASN A 76 -16.68 15.37 1.53
C ASN A 76 -15.15 15.50 1.53
N ASN A 77 -14.63 16.00 2.65
CA ASN A 77 -13.19 16.07 2.88
C ASN A 77 -12.61 14.67 3.07
N VAL A 78 -11.35 14.52 2.68
CA VAL A 78 -10.60 13.27 2.70
C VAL A 78 -9.36 13.46 3.56
N ILE A 79 -9.09 12.50 4.44
CA ILE A 79 -7.86 12.43 5.23
C ILE A 79 -7.11 11.19 4.79
N ILE A 80 -5.84 11.34 4.42
CA ILE A 80 -4.93 10.26 4.08
C ILE A 80 -3.97 10.11 5.25
N GLU A 81 -3.95 8.91 5.84
CA GLU A 81 -3.11 8.58 6.98
C GLU A 81 -2.09 7.51 6.57
N GLY A 82 -0.80 7.84 6.68
CA GLY A 82 0.30 6.91 6.42
C GLY A 82 0.78 6.26 7.72
N HIS A 83 1.00 4.94 7.70
CA HIS A 83 1.45 4.17 8.86
C HIS A 83 2.60 3.22 8.50
N THR A 84 3.52 3.03 9.45
CA THR A 84 4.61 2.06 9.35
C THR A 84 4.50 0.99 10.43
N ASP A 85 5.26 -0.09 10.28
CA ASP A 85 5.57 -0.97 11.41
C ASP A 85 6.65 -0.35 12.31
N ASN A 86 7.10 -1.10 13.31
CA ASN A 86 8.12 -0.66 14.27
C ASN A 86 9.58 -0.92 13.84
N THR A 87 9.83 -1.28 12.59
CA THR A 87 11.19 -1.53 12.09
C THR A 87 11.89 -0.22 11.78
N GLY A 88 13.11 -0.03 12.27
CA GLY A 88 13.87 1.21 12.05
C GLY A 88 13.63 2.28 13.12
N SER A 89 14.16 3.48 12.89
CA SER A 89 14.05 4.58 13.86
C SER A 89 12.68 5.25 13.79
N ARG A 90 12.24 5.83 14.92
CA ARG A 90 10.99 6.60 14.99
C ARG A 90 10.95 7.72 13.96
N GLN A 91 12.05 8.46 13.81
CA GLN A 91 12.14 9.58 12.87
C GLN A 91 12.02 9.11 11.43
N LEU A 92 12.76 8.05 11.05
CA LEU A 92 12.69 7.50 9.70
C LEU A 92 11.26 7.05 9.35
N ASN A 93 10.60 6.39 10.29
CA ASN A 93 9.23 5.93 10.11
C ASN A 93 8.23 7.09 10.00
N GLN A 94 8.44 8.15 10.77
CA GLN A 94 7.65 9.38 10.68
C GLN A 94 7.82 10.01 9.28
N ASP A 95 9.05 10.29 8.88
CA ASP A 95 9.38 10.89 7.59
C ASP A 95 8.83 10.05 6.42
N LEU A 96 9.01 8.72 6.46
CA LEU A 96 8.54 7.80 5.44
C LEU A 96 7.00 7.83 5.33
N SER A 97 6.30 7.82 6.46
CA SER A 97 4.84 7.88 6.48
C SER A 97 4.30 9.21 5.97
N ASP A 98 4.98 10.32 6.28
CA ASP A 98 4.60 11.66 5.82
C ASP A 98 4.74 11.78 4.30
N VAL A 99 5.88 11.37 3.74
CA VAL A 99 6.10 11.43 2.29
C VAL A 99 5.17 10.48 1.53
N ARG A 100 4.84 9.30 2.09
CA ARG A 100 3.88 8.38 1.47
C ARG A 100 2.47 8.95 1.45
N ALA A 101 2.01 9.53 2.55
CA ALA A 101 0.71 10.19 2.60
C ALA A 101 0.63 11.33 1.58
N LEU A 102 1.71 12.11 1.43
CA LEU A 102 1.82 13.16 0.42
C LEU A 102 1.85 12.60 -1.02
N SER A 103 2.52 11.48 -1.27
CA SER A 103 2.51 10.81 -2.58
C SER A 103 1.11 10.37 -2.98
N VAL A 104 0.34 9.80 -2.05
CA VAL A 104 -1.06 9.40 -2.30
C VAL A 104 -1.92 10.63 -2.56
N MET A 105 -1.78 11.69 -1.75
CA MET A 105 -2.47 12.96 -1.97
C MET A 105 -2.17 13.50 -3.37
N LYS A 106 -0.90 13.60 -3.73
CA LYS A 106 -0.48 14.06 -5.07
C LYS A 106 -1.11 13.19 -6.15
N GLY A 107 -1.02 11.87 -6.00
CA GLY A 107 -1.57 10.94 -6.98
C GLY A 107 -3.09 11.06 -7.17
N LEU A 108 -3.86 11.39 -6.13
CA LEU A 108 -5.29 11.68 -6.22
C LEU A 108 -5.57 13.06 -6.84
N VAL A 109 -4.77 14.08 -6.52
CA VAL A 109 -4.88 15.41 -7.13
C VAL A 109 -4.60 15.36 -8.62
N ASP A 110 -3.57 14.62 -9.05
CA ASP A 110 -3.25 14.39 -10.46
C ASP A 110 -4.42 13.72 -11.22
N ARG A 111 -5.33 13.05 -10.50
CA ARG A 111 -6.56 12.40 -11.01
C ARG A 111 -7.81 13.26 -10.84
N GLY A 112 -7.65 14.55 -10.54
CA GLY A 112 -8.74 15.53 -10.49
C GLY A 112 -9.47 15.64 -9.16
N VAL A 113 -9.03 14.97 -8.10
CA VAL A 113 -9.59 15.21 -6.75
C VAL A 113 -9.10 16.57 -6.27
N ALA A 114 -10.03 17.46 -5.91
CA ALA A 114 -9.68 18.82 -5.52
C ALA A 114 -8.76 18.85 -4.28
N LYS A 115 -7.57 19.47 -4.42
CA LYS A 115 -6.53 19.51 -3.37
C LYS A 115 -7.04 20.04 -2.03
N ASN A 116 -7.92 21.04 -2.05
CA ASN A 116 -8.50 21.64 -0.84
C ASN A 116 -9.39 20.67 -0.03
N ARG A 117 -9.84 19.56 -0.62
CA ARG A 117 -10.58 18.51 0.07
C ARG A 117 -9.67 17.54 0.83
N ILE A 118 -8.37 17.49 0.50
CA ILE A 118 -7.47 16.43 0.95
C ILE A 118 -6.52 16.96 2.03
N LYS A 119 -6.39 16.22 3.13
CA LYS A 119 -5.31 16.35 4.10
C LYS A 119 -4.49 15.07 4.12
N ALA A 120 -3.16 15.20 4.19
CA ALA A 120 -2.24 14.07 4.32
C ALA A 120 -1.47 14.19 5.64
N VAL A 121 -1.38 13.09 6.39
CA VAL A 121 -0.69 13.01 7.68
C VAL A 121 0.02 11.67 7.79
N GLY A 122 1.32 11.67 8.09
CA GLY A 122 2.04 10.48 8.53
C GLY A 122 1.97 10.32 10.04
N TYR A 123 1.76 9.09 10.51
CA TYR A 123 1.80 8.76 11.94
C TYR A 123 3.00 7.88 12.32
N GLY A 124 3.83 7.52 11.35
CA GLY A 124 4.89 6.53 11.49
C GLY A 124 4.36 5.27 12.19
N MET A 125 5.09 4.85 13.21
CA MET A 125 4.78 3.66 14.01
C MET A 125 3.88 3.94 15.24
N SER A 126 3.32 5.15 15.38
CA SER A 126 2.64 5.58 16.62
C SER A 126 1.22 5.02 16.79
N ARG A 127 0.62 4.49 15.72
CA ARG A 127 -0.77 3.98 15.70
C ARG A 127 -0.83 2.55 15.12
N PRO A 128 -0.25 1.53 15.80
CA PRO A 128 -0.34 0.16 15.36
C PRO A 128 -1.78 -0.36 15.50
N ILE A 129 -2.20 -1.21 14.56
CA ILE A 129 -3.49 -1.91 14.58
C ILE A 129 -3.32 -3.42 14.81
N ALA A 130 -2.09 -3.91 14.76
CA ALA A 130 -1.74 -5.30 14.99
C ALA A 130 -0.39 -5.41 15.73
N ASP A 131 -0.10 -6.61 16.25
CA ASP A 131 1.12 -6.88 16.99
C ASP A 131 2.37 -6.77 16.11
N ASN A 132 3.29 -5.88 16.50
CA ASN A 132 4.58 -5.71 15.81
C ASN A 132 5.59 -6.85 16.07
N GLY A 133 5.33 -7.73 17.05
CA GLY A 133 6.13 -8.93 17.29
C GLY A 133 6.06 -9.93 16.12
N SER A 134 4.88 -10.07 15.52
CA SER A 134 4.64 -10.98 14.39
C SER A 134 4.92 -10.35 13.02
N ALA A 135 5.37 -11.15 12.05
CA ALA A 135 5.57 -10.70 10.67
C ALA A 135 4.25 -10.25 10.03
N GLU A 136 3.15 -10.95 10.34
CA GLU A 136 1.82 -10.60 9.84
C GLU A 136 1.31 -9.29 10.45
N GLY A 137 1.45 -9.09 11.75
CA GLY A 137 1.02 -7.83 12.36
C GLY A 137 1.85 -6.63 11.90
N ARG A 138 3.16 -6.80 11.64
CA ARG A 138 3.96 -5.77 10.94
C ARG A 138 3.42 -5.47 9.54
N ARG A 139 3.02 -6.49 8.78
CA ARG A 139 2.40 -6.32 7.45
C ARG A 139 1.12 -5.48 7.54
N LEU A 140 0.26 -5.76 8.51
CA LEU A 140 -0.98 -5.00 8.74
C LEU A 140 -0.72 -3.55 9.20
N ASN A 141 0.36 -3.31 9.94
CA ASN A 141 0.74 -1.96 10.38
C ASN A 141 1.28 -1.09 9.24
N ARG A 142 1.89 -1.68 8.20
CA ARG A 142 2.32 -0.98 6.98
C ARG A 142 1.13 -0.74 6.04
N ARG A 143 0.42 0.35 6.27
CA ARG A 143 -0.84 0.65 5.59
C ARG A 143 -1.01 2.14 5.32
N THR A 144 -1.89 2.42 4.37
CA THR A 144 -2.43 3.74 4.11
C THR A 144 -3.95 3.70 4.28
N ASP A 145 -4.47 4.53 5.17
CA ASP A 145 -5.90 4.70 5.43
C ASP A 145 -6.41 5.97 4.73
N ILE A 146 -7.44 5.84 3.88
CA ILE A 146 -8.10 6.96 3.20
C ILE A 146 -9.49 7.13 3.78
N ILE A 147 -9.72 8.22 4.49
CA ILE A 147 -10.91 8.45 5.30
C ILE A 147 -11.74 9.56 4.68
N ILE A 148 -12.98 9.23 4.33
CA ILE A 148 -13.95 10.13 3.74
C ILE A 148 -14.83 10.65 4.88
N VAL A 149 -14.57 11.89 5.28
CA VAL A 149 -15.06 12.45 6.55
C VAL A 149 -16.59 12.57 6.54
N GLY A 150 -17.24 12.06 7.58
CA GLY A 150 -18.69 12.16 7.80
C GLY A 150 -19.55 11.41 6.78
N GLU A 151 -18.92 10.56 5.96
CA GLU A 151 -19.61 9.83 4.90
C GLU A 151 -20.16 8.50 5.40
N LYS A 152 -21.17 7.99 4.69
CA LYS A 152 -21.78 6.69 4.97
C LYS A 152 -21.48 5.68 3.87
N GLN A 153 -21.20 4.44 4.26
CA GLN A 153 -20.86 3.35 3.33
C GLN A 153 -21.98 3.08 2.30
N GLU A 154 -23.24 3.29 2.67
CA GLU A 154 -24.39 3.18 1.77
C GLU A 154 -24.30 4.12 0.55
N ASN A 155 -23.72 5.31 0.72
CA ASN A 155 -23.54 6.29 -0.36
C ASN A 155 -22.43 5.89 -1.35
N MET A 156 -21.56 4.96 -0.94
CA MET A 156 -20.44 4.47 -1.76
C MET A 156 -20.84 3.29 -2.67
N GLY A 157 -22.00 2.67 -2.42
CA GLY A 157 -22.45 1.46 -3.10
C GLY A 157 -21.97 0.19 -2.40
N LYS A 158 -22.59 -0.96 -2.75
CA LYS A 158 -22.42 -2.24 -2.04
C LYS A 158 -21.01 -2.83 -2.11
N ASP A 159 -20.20 -2.42 -3.08
CA ASP A 159 -18.79 -2.82 -3.18
C ASP A 159 -18.02 -1.85 -4.09
N PRO A 160 -17.65 -0.67 -3.58
CA PRO A 160 -17.13 0.42 -4.40
C PRO A 160 -15.79 0.10 -5.09
N LEU A 161 -15.02 -0.85 -4.53
CA LEU A 161 -13.72 -1.27 -5.03
C LEU A 161 -13.65 -2.79 -5.28
N GLY A 162 -14.79 -3.49 -5.35
CA GLY A 162 -14.82 -4.95 -5.51
C GLY A 162 -14.06 -5.47 -6.72
N ASP A 163 -14.20 -4.75 -7.83
CA ASP A 163 -13.48 -5.05 -9.06
C ASP A 163 -11.97 -4.85 -8.91
N LEU A 164 -11.52 -4.02 -7.96
CA LEU A 164 -10.09 -3.89 -7.66
C LEU A 164 -9.55 -5.16 -7.03
N VAL A 165 -10.22 -5.66 -6.00
CA VAL A 165 -9.79 -6.87 -5.29
C VAL A 165 -9.67 -8.02 -6.29
N LYS A 166 -10.64 -8.16 -7.19
CA LYS A 166 -10.58 -9.14 -8.29
C LYS A 166 -9.41 -8.87 -9.24
N SER A 167 -9.25 -7.65 -9.71
CA SER A 167 -8.18 -7.31 -10.68
C SER A 167 -6.76 -7.47 -10.13
N VAL A 168 -6.53 -7.20 -8.85
CA VAL A 168 -5.21 -7.37 -8.21
C VAL A 168 -4.91 -8.86 -8.02
N VAL A 169 -5.91 -9.62 -7.56
CA VAL A 169 -5.81 -11.09 -7.45
C VAL A 169 -5.55 -11.73 -8.80
N ASP A 170 -6.24 -11.29 -9.85
CA ASP A 170 -6.07 -11.82 -11.21
C ASP A 170 -4.74 -11.40 -11.84
N PHE A 171 -4.29 -10.17 -11.61
CA PHE A 171 -2.95 -9.72 -12.04
C PHE A 171 -1.85 -10.55 -11.38
N SER A 172 -1.94 -10.78 -10.07
CA SER A 172 -0.99 -11.65 -9.36
C SER A 172 -0.97 -13.05 -9.96
N LYS A 173 -2.13 -13.67 -10.18
CA LYS A 173 -2.21 -15.02 -10.78
C LYS A 173 -1.61 -15.10 -12.19
N ARG A 174 -1.70 -14.03 -12.97
CA ARG A 174 -1.21 -13.98 -14.36
C ARG A 174 0.30 -13.76 -14.49
N ILE A 175 0.95 -13.27 -13.43
CA ILE A 175 2.42 -13.07 -13.39
C ILE A 175 3.14 -14.30 -12.82
N PHE A 176 2.47 -15.10 -11.99
CA PHE A 176 3.05 -16.25 -11.30
C PHE A 176 2.58 -17.62 -11.83
N ASN A 177 1.96 -17.66 -13.02
CA ASN A 177 1.56 -18.87 -13.74
C ASN A 177 1.93 -18.74 -15.21
#